data_AF-A0A1F1G7S6-F1
#
_entry.id   AF-A0A1F1G7S6-F1
#
_cell.length_a   1.000
_cell.length_b   1.000
_cell.length_c   1.000
_cell.angle_alpha   90.00
_cell.angle_beta   90.00
_cell.angle_gamma   90.00
#
_symmetry.space_group_name_H-M   'P 1'
#
loop_
_entity.id
_entity.type
_entity.pdbx_description
1 polymer ?
#
loop_
_entity_poly.entity_id
_entity_poly.type
_entity_poly.pdbx_seq_one_letter_code
_entity_poly.pdbx_strand_id
1 'polypeptide(L)'
;MLHLEIPKELDKYAKVADGHQYHDGEEADFYGFGKGFKDEDVDWLQMARMKVIAQRDNINAGEVTTMHGITGSSNHGDSSGPVFTKDGELIAIDVMGSRFV
;
A
#
# COMPACT_ATOMS: atom_id res chain seq x y z
N MET A 1 6.33 4.39 14.00
CA MET A 1 6.63 5.72 13.40
C MET A 1 8.13 5.91 13.37
N LEU A 2 8.65 6.55 12.33
CA LEU A 2 10.07 6.91 12.20
C LEU A 2 10.21 8.42 12.41
N HIS A 3 11.12 8.82 13.29
CA HIS A 3 11.48 10.23 13.49
C HIS A 3 12.76 10.52 12.72
N LEU A 4 12.75 11.54 11.87
CA LEU A 4 13.92 11.98 11.14
C LEU A 4 14.82 12.80 12.06
N GLU A 5 16.13 12.51 12.06
CA GLU A 5 17.12 13.30 12.82
C GLU A 5 17.18 14.75 12.33
N ILE A 6 17.04 14.94 11.01
CA ILE A 6 17.03 16.25 10.37
C ILE A 6 15.67 16.41 9.67
N PRO A 7 14.90 17.47 9.98
CA PRO A 7 13.65 17.74 9.28
C PRO A 7 13.88 17.90 7.77
N LYS A 8 13.02 17.28 6.97
CA LYS A 8 12.99 17.48 5.52
C LYS A 8 11.85 18.41 5.16
N GLU A 9 12.18 19.58 4.64
CA GLU A 9 11.20 20.46 4.01
C GLU A 9 10.78 19.85 2.66
N LEU A 10 9.47 19.77 2.47
CA LEU A 10 8.83 19.33 1.25
C LEU A 10 7.88 20.42 0.77
N ASP A 11 7.84 20.66 -0.53
CA ASP A 11 6.88 21.61 -1.14
C ASP A 11 5.43 21.14 -0.96
N LYS A 12 5.24 19.82 -0.80
CA LYS A 12 3.95 19.18 -0.56
C LYS A 12 4.13 17.90 0.24
N TYR A 13 3.30 17.73 1.26
CA TYR A 13 3.15 16.46 1.97
C TYR A 13 1.99 15.67 1.36
N ALA A 14 2.10 14.33 1.40
CA ALA A 14 0.95 13.47 1.17
C ALA A 14 -0.12 13.79 2.22
N LYS A 15 -1.39 13.85 1.78
CA LYS A 15 -2.50 13.96 2.72
C LYS A 15 -2.73 12.57 3.32
N VAL A 16 -2.69 12.48 4.63
CA VAL A 16 -3.08 11.25 5.34
C VAL A 16 -4.57 11.35 5.60
N ALA A 17 -5.33 10.35 5.13
CA ALA A 17 -6.75 10.28 5.43
C ALA A 17 -6.93 9.77 6.87
N ASP A 18 -7.27 10.68 7.78
CA ASP A 18 -7.62 10.32 9.15
C ASP A 18 -9.09 9.86 9.18
N GLY A 19 -9.32 8.58 9.45
CA GLY A 19 -10.65 7.99 9.53
C GLY A 19 -11.29 7.59 8.20
N HIS A 20 -10.50 7.30 7.17
CA HIS A 20 -11.00 6.73 5.91
C HIS A 20 -11.90 5.52 6.17
N GLN A 21 -13.11 5.54 5.62
CA GLN A 21 -14.06 4.43 5.75
C GLN A 21 -13.98 3.58 4.49
N TYR A 22 -13.39 2.39 4.60
CA TYR A 22 -13.25 1.50 3.44
C TYR A 22 -14.61 0.96 2.99
N HIS A 23 -14.75 0.78 1.68
CA HIS A 23 -15.94 0.18 1.09
C HIS A 23 -15.56 -1.01 0.19
N ASP A 24 -16.40 -2.05 0.16
CA ASP A 24 -16.16 -3.20 -0.73
C ASP A 24 -16.10 -2.75 -2.20
N GLY A 25 -15.09 -3.23 -2.92
CA GLY A 25 -14.81 -2.85 -4.30
C GLY A 25 -14.17 -1.48 -4.50
N GLU A 26 -13.90 -0.72 -3.42
CA GLU A 26 -13.18 0.56 -3.53
C GLU A 26 -11.80 0.35 -4.19
N GLU A 27 -11.51 1.14 -5.22
CA GLU A 27 -10.22 1.09 -5.92
C GLU A 27 -9.20 2.02 -5.28
N ALA A 28 -7.97 1.53 -5.15
CA ALA A 28 -6.84 2.28 -4.64
C ALA A 28 -5.56 1.94 -5.42
N ASP A 29 -4.61 2.88 -5.42
CA ASP A 29 -3.31 2.72 -6.06
C ASP A 29 -2.26 2.33 -5.01
N PHE A 30 -1.59 1.20 -5.24
CA PHE A 30 -0.49 0.72 -4.43
C PHE A 30 0.84 0.98 -5.12
N TYR A 31 1.82 1.51 -4.38
CA TYR A 31 3.13 1.84 -4.92
C TYR A 31 4.25 1.13 -4.18
N GLY A 32 5.31 0.75 -4.90
CA GLY A 32 6.49 0.15 -4.28
C GLY A 32 7.62 -0.17 -5.25
N PHE A 33 8.75 -0.60 -4.68
CA PHE A 33 9.96 -1.03 -5.37
C PHE A 33 10.21 -2.54 -5.20
N GLY A 34 9.21 -3.26 -4.73
CA GLY A 34 9.26 -4.70 -4.59
C GLY A 34 9.41 -5.38 -5.92
N LYS A 35 9.82 -6.64 -5.83
CA LYS A 35 10.17 -7.44 -6.97
C LYS A 35 8.99 -7.58 -7.92
N GLY A 36 9.22 -7.36 -9.21
CA GLY A 36 8.19 -7.56 -10.23
C GLY A 36 7.72 -9.02 -10.34
N PHE A 37 6.84 -9.31 -11.31
CA PHE A 37 6.32 -10.67 -11.54
C PHE A 37 7.40 -11.76 -11.70
N LYS A 38 8.58 -11.39 -12.21
CA LYS A 38 9.72 -12.31 -12.41
C LYS A 38 10.58 -12.52 -11.16
N ASP A 39 10.21 -11.94 -10.02
CA ASP A 39 11.01 -11.93 -8.79
C ASP A 39 12.39 -11.25 -8.94
N GLU A 40 12.51 -10.40 -9.97
CA GLU A 40 13.67 -9.57 -10.27
C GLU A 40 13.59 -8.25 -9.51
N ASP A 41 14.75 -7.74 -9.09
CA ASP A 41 14.86 -6.41 -8.49
C ASP A 41 14.50 -5.34 -9.54
N VAL A 42 13.82 -4.28 -9.10
CA VAL A 42 13.48 -3.13 -9.94
C VAL A 42 14.18 -1.88 -9.42
N ASP A 43 14.54 -0.98 -10.33
CA ASP A 43 15.17 0.31 -10.02
C ASP A 43 14.23 1.50 -10.26
N TRP A 44 12.97 1.25 -10.61
CA TRP A 44 11.91 2.26 -10.73
C TRP A 44 10.72 1.97 -9.82
N LEU A 45 10.02 3.05 -9.43
CA LEU A 45 8.79 2.95 -8.66
C LEU A 45 7.69 2.32 -9.53
N GLN A 46 7.06 1.28 -9.02
CA GLN A 46 5.93 0.61 -9.67
C GLN A 46 4.61 1.03 -9.03
N MET A 47 3.52 0.84 -9.77
CA MET A 47 2.16 1.05 -9.31
C MET A 47 1.26 -0.13 -9.72
N ALA A 48 0.44 -0.60 -8.79
CA ALA A 48 -0.63 -1.56 -9.03
C ALA A 48 -1.98 -0.97 -8.57
N ARG A 49 -3.01 -1.13 -9.41
CA ARG A 49 -4.38 -0.84 -9.02
C ARG A 49 -4.91 -2.03 -8.23
N MET A 50 -5.47 -1.73 -7.07
CA MET A 50 -6.01 -2.69 -6.11
C MET A 50 -7.49 -2.39 -5.87
N LYS A 51 -8.23 -3.39 -5.38
CA LYS A 51 -9.58 -3.19 -4.85
C LYS A 51 -9.69 -3.73 -3.43
N VAL A 52 -10.40 -3.02 -2.56
CA VAL A 52 -10.82 -3.52 -1.24
C VAL A 52 -11.76 -4.69 -1.42
N ILE A 53 -11.55 -5.76 -0.64
CA ILE A 53 -12.43 -6.94 -0.65
C ILE A 53 -12.91 -7.36 0.75
N ALA A 54 -12.23 -6.92 1.81
CA ALA A 54 -12.64 -7.19 3.19
C ALA A 54 -11.87 -6.31 4.18
N GLN A 55 -12.44 -6.11 5.36
CA GLN A 55 -11.71 -5.74 6.58
C GLN A 55 -11.77 -6.92 7.54
N ARG A 56 -10.66 -7.21 8.22
CA ARG A 56 -10.56 -8.35 9.15
C ARG A 56 -9.51 -8.12 10.21
N ASP A 57 -9.67 -8.76 11.35
CA ASP A 57 -8.59 -8.91 12.32
C ASP A 57 -7.56 -9.92 11.83
N ASN A 58 -6.29 -9.56 11.93
CA ASN A 58 -5.16 -10.42 11.69
C ASN A 58 -4.31 -10.53 12.95
N ILE A 59 -3.96 -11.77 13.32
CA ILE A 59 -3.21 -12.05 14.54
C ILE A 59 -1.84 -11.35 14.60
N ASN A 60 -1.22 -11.06 13.46
CA ASN A 60 0.11 -10.46 13.39
C ASN A 60 0.09 -8.95 13.15
N ALA A 61 -1.04 -8.39 12.69
CA ALA A 61 -1.12 -7.01 12.21
C ALA A 61 -2.30 -6.19 12.77
N GLY A 62 -3.15 -6.79 13.62
CA GLY A 62 -4.38 -6.16 14.10
C GLY A 62 -5.43 -6.06 13.01
N GLU A 63 -6.25 -5.00 13.05
CA GLU A 63 -7.24 -4.75 12.01
C GLU A 63 -6.56 -4.41 10.68
N VAL A 64 -6.86 -5.18 9.64
CA VAL A 64 -6.29 -4.99 8.30
C VAL A 64 -7.37 -4.92 7.24
N THR A 65 -7.14 -4.06 6.26
CA THR A 65 -7.89 -4.06 5.00
C THR A 65 -7.23 -5.02 4.03
N THR A 66 -8.01 -6.00 3.57
CA THR A 66 -7.58 -6.94 2.54
C THR A 66 -7.92 -6.36 1.17
N MET A 67 -6.91 -6.30 0.31
CA MET A 67 -7.03 -5.83 -1.06
C MET A 67 -6.67 -6.92 -2.06
N HIS A 68 -7.27 -6.85 -3.25
CA HIS A 68 -7.01 -7.73 -4.38
C HIS A 68 -6.47 -6.94 -5.57
N GLY A 69 -5.47 -7.48 -6.24
CA GLY A 69 -4.84 -6.88 -7.40
C GLY A 69 -5.70 -6.83 -8.66
N ILE A 70 -5.91 -5.64 -9.23
CA ILE A 70 -6.56 -5.47 -10.54
C ILE A 70 -5.51 -5.53 -11.65
N THR A 71 -4.41 -4.78 -11.51
CA THR A 71 -3.33 -4.72 -12.51
C THR A 71 -1.99 -5.30 -12.01
N GLY A 72 -1.94 -5.71 -10.75
CA GLY A 72 -0.74 -6.23 -10.09
C GLY A 72 -1.02 -6.47 -8.60
N SER A 73 -0.03 -6.96 -7.86
CA SER A 73 -0.11 -7.20 -6.41
C SER A 73 1.24 -6.86 -5.76
N SER A 74 1.27 -6.75 -4.44
CA SER A 74 2.51 -6.65 -3.67
C SER A 74 3.40 -7.88 -3.84
N ASN A 75 4.72 -7.67 -3.82
CA ASN A 75 5.71 -8.72 -3.70
C ASN A 75 6.82 -8.31 -2.70
N HIS A 76 7.80 -9.19 -2.49
CA HIS A 76 8.93 -8.95 -1.60
C HIS A 76 9.62 -7.62 -1.95
N GLY A 77 9.79 -6.76 -0.94
CA GLY A 77 10.36 -5.43 -1.10
C GLY A 77 9.32 -4.31 -1.18
N ASP A 78 8.03 -4.62 -1.35
CA ASP A 78 6.96 -3.62 -1.24
C ASP A 78 6.45 -3.42 0.19
N SER A 79 7.02 -4.12 1.18
CA SER A 79 6.59 -4.00 2.57
C SER A 79 6.68 -2.54 3.05
N SER A 80 5.64 -2.07 3.74
CA SER A 80 5.41 -0.66 4.09
C SER A 80 5.14 0.28 2.90
N GLY A 81 4.92 -0.27 1.71
CA GLY A 81 4.53 0.46 0.52
C GLY A 81 3.17 1.16 0.73
N PRO A 82 3.03 2.41 0.29
CA PRO A 82 1.82 3.18 0.55
C PRO A 82 0.68 2.81 -0.40
N VAL A 83 -0.54 2.91 0.12
CA VAL A 83 -1.78 2.78 -0.65
C VAL A 83 -2.53 4.11 -0.65
N PHE A 84 -2.86 4.61 -1.83
CA PHE A 84 -3.51 5.90 -2.05
C PHE A 84 -4.90 5.75 -2.68
N THR A 85 -5.83 6.62 -2.28
CA THR A 85 -7.07 6.83 -3.04
C THR A 85 -6.77 7.51 -4.37
N LYS A 86 -7.76 7.51 -5.29
CA LYS A 86 -7.69 8.27 -6.55
C LYS A 86 -7.50 9.78 -6.35
N ASP A 87 -7.93 10.31 -5.20
CA ASP A 87 -7.78 11.72 -4.83
C ASP A 87 -6.41 12.03 -4.18
N GLY A 88 -5.55 11.01 -4.05
CA GLY A 88 -4.17 11.14 -3.58
C GLY A 88 -4.04 11.17 -2.06
N GLU A 89 -4.97 10.56 -1.33
CA GLU A 89 -4.91 10.44 0.13
C GLU A 89 -4.31 9.08 0.53
N LEU A 90 -3.32 9.10 1.42
CA LEU A 90 -2.72 7.90 2.00
C LEU A 90 -3.71 7.28 2.97
N ILE A 91 -4.17 6.08 2.65
CA ILE A 91 -5.20 5.37 3.42
C ILE A 91 -4.68 4.10 4.10
N ALA A 92 -3.61 3.49 3.61
CA ALA A 92 -3.05 2.27 4.20
C ALA A 92 -1.57 2.10 3.85
N ILE A 93 -0.94 1.15 4.51
CA ILE A 93 0.41 0.65 4.20
C ILE A 93 0.36 -0.86 4.02
N ASP A 94 1.15 -1.39 3.09
CA ASP A 94 1.29 -2.85 2.96
C ASP A 94 2.04 -3.41 4.17
N VAL A 95 1.41 -4.38 4.83
CA VAL A 95 1.99 -5.08 5.98
C VAL A 95 2.27 -6.54 5.67
N MET A 96 1.58 -7.11 4.68
CA MET A 96 1.64 -8.54 4.36
C MET A 96 1.11 -8.80 2.95
N GLY A 97 1.94 -9.44 2.14
CA GLY A 97 1.51 -10.07 0.89
C GLY A 97 1.29 -11.57 1.08
N SER A 98 0.18 -12.09 0.54
CA SER A 98 -0.03 -13.53 0.40
C SER A 98 0.38 -13.98 -1.02
N ARG A 99 1.29 -14.96 -1.14
CA ARG A 99 1.49 -15.69 -2.40
C ARG A 99 0.30 -16.62 -2.61
N PHE A 100 -0.72 -16.16 -3.31
CA PHE A 100 -1.63 -17.06 -4.00
C PHE A 100 -1.13 -17.17 -5.44
N VAL A 101 -0.45 -18.27 -5.72
CA VAL A 101 -0.10 -18.72 -7.08
C VAL A 101 -1.33 -19.37 -7.69
#